data_AF-A0A3M2EB62-F1
#
_entry.id   AF-A0A3M2EB62-F1
#
_cell.length_a   1.000
_cell.length_b   1.000
_cell.length_c   1.000
_cell.angle_alpha   90.00
_cell.angle_beta   90.00
_cell.angle_gamma   90.00
#
_symmetry.space_group_name_H-M   'P 1'
#
loop_
_entity.id
_entity.type
_entity.pdbx_description
1 polymer ?
#
loop_
_entity_poly.entity_id
_entity_poly.type
_entity_poly.pdbx_seq_one_letter_code
_entity_poly.pdbx_strand_id
1 'polypeptide(L)'
;MASFETFAKLFSGLLAAFPGQQTDPASASQVFFLALQDIPDEALAFAVAEWLAQGRKFPAIADLRELALSDEYPLPEEAWGEVKRAFVRYGRSQKPAFSHPVIAQVVNDLGWHGLCSSR
;
A
#
# COMPACT_ATOMS: atom_id res chain seq x y z
N MET A 1 -5.47 8.38 -0.58
CA MET A 1 -6.92 8.01 -0.58
C MET A 1 -7.26 7.60 -1.99
N ALA A 2 -7.84 6.42 -2.16
CA ALA A 2 -8.17 5.91 -3.48
C ALA A 2 -9.23 6.79 -4.17
N SER A 3 -8.93 7.30 -5.36
CA SER A 3 -9.95 7.98 -6.16
C SER A 3 -10.92 6.95 -6.71
N PHE A 4 -12.23 7.20 -6.62
CA PHE A 4 -13.26 6.30 -7.15
C PHE A 4 -13.03 5.95 -8.64
N GLU A 5 -12.45 6.88 -9.40
CA GLU A 5 -12.11 6.68 -10.81
C GLU A 5 -10.97 5.66 -11.00
N THR A 6 -9.94 5.71 -10.14
CA THR A 6 -8.83 4.75 -10.15
C THR A 6 -9.33 3.36 -9.77
N PHE A 7 -10.14 3.28 -8.71
CA PHE A 7 -10.76 2.05 -8.26
C PHE A 7 -11.63 1.42 -9.37
N ALA A 8 -12.49 2.22 -10.03
CA ALA A 8 -13.38 1.73 -11.07
C ALA A 8 -12.61 1.13 -12.26
N LYS A 9 -11.46 1.72 -12.65
CA LYS A 9 -10.59 1.19 -13.70
C LYS A 9 -9.98 -0.15 -13.29
N LEU A 10 -9.44 -0.25 -12.07
CA LEU A 10 -8.86 -1.50 -11.54
C LEU A 10 -9.91 -2.61 -11.44
N PHE A 11 -11.08 -2.29 -10.90
CA PHE A 11 -12.16 -3.25 -10.70
C PHE A 11 -12.77 -3.73 -12.03
N SER A 12 -12.87 -2.85 -13.03
CA SER A 12 -13.27 -3.22 -14.39
C SER A 12 -12.28 -4.22 -15.01
N GLY A 13 -10.98 -3.99 -14.86
CA GLY A 13 -9.93 -4.94 -15.30
C GLY A 13 -10.03 -6.28 -14.59
N LEU A 14 -10.32 -6.28 -13.28
CA LEU A 14 -10.54 -7.49 -12.50
C LEU A 14 -11.75 -8.29 -13.00
N LEU A 15 -12.89 -7.63 -13.25
CA LEU A 15 -14.07 -8.29 -13.80
C LEU A 15 -13.82 -8.87 -15.19
N ALA A 16 -13.08 -8.16 -16.04
CA ALA A 16 -12.72 -8.63 -17.38
C ALA A 16 -11.86 -9.92 -17.35
N ALA A 17 -11.03 -10.09 -16.31
CA ALA A 17 -10.24 -11.30 -16.12
C ALA A 17 -11.07 -12.52 -15.69
N PHE A 18 -12.30 -12.31 -15.20
CA PHE A 18 -13.20 -13.36 -14.72
C PHE A 18 -14.56 -13.38 -15.44
N PRO A 19 -14.60 -13.69 -16.76
CA PRO A 19 -15.82 -13.72 -17.55
C PRO A 19 -16.68 -14.93 -17.17
N GLY A 20 -17.58 -14.76 -16.19
CA GLY A 20 -18.48 -15.83 -15.75
C GLY A 20 -19.01 -15.70 -14.32
N GLN A 21 -18.54 -14.72 -13.55
CA GLN A 21 -19.13 -14.45 -12.24
C GLN A 21 -20.55 -13.88 -12.38
N GLN A 22 -21.53 -14.56 -11.77
CA GLN A 22 -22.89 -14.06 -11.59
C GLN A 22 -22.91 -13.04 -10.44
N THR A 23 -22.38 -11.86 -10.69
CA THR A 23 -22.43 -10.76 -9.74
C THR A 23 -22.90 -9.53 -10.51
N ASP A 24 -23.91 -8.83 -9.99
CA ASP A 24 -24.29 -7.53 -10.55
C ASP A 24 -23.06 -6.59 -10.42
N PRO A 25 -22.45 -6.17 -11.54
CA PRO A 25 -21.20 -5.41 -11.52
C PRO A 25 -21.34 -4.08 -10.75
N ALA A 26 -22.52 -3.47 -10.81
CA ALA A 26 -22.81 -2.21 -10.13
C ALA A 26 -22.80 -2.40 -8.60
N SER A 27 -23.57 -3.37 -8.10
CA SER A 27 -23.60 -3.69 -6.66
C SER A 27 -22.26 -4.18 -6.13
N ALA A 28 -21.54 -5.03 -6.89
CA ALA A 28 -20.24 -5.57 -6.47
C ALA A 28 -19.16 -4.48 -6.37
N SER A 29 -19.08 -3.59 -7.36
CA SER A 29 -18.10 -2.49 -7.35
C SER A 29 -18.30 -1.55 -6.17
N GLN A 30 -19.55 -1.26 -5.80
CA GLN A 30 -19.87 -0.36 -4.68
C GLN A 30 -19.47 -0.96 -3.33
N VAL A 31 -19.71 -2.26 -3.13
CA VAL A 31 -19.31 -2.98 -1.91
C VAL A 31 -17.80 -3.07 -1.79
N PHE A 32 -17.10 -3.41 -2.88
CA PHE A 32 -15.64 -3.45 -2.88
C PHE A 32 -15.02 -2.06 -2.64
N PHE A 33 -15.57 -1.02 -3.25
CA PHE A 33 -15.10 0.35 -3.03
C PHE A 33 -15.23 0.74 -1.55
N LEU A 34 -16.40 0.54 -0.95
CA LEU A 34 -16.63 0.87 0.45
C LEU A 34 -15.68 0.14 1.40
N ALA A 35 -15.29 -1.09 1.06
CA ALA A 35 -14.44 -1.95 1.89
C ALA A 35 -12.92 -1.79 1.65
N LEU A 36 -12.52 -1.10 0.59
CA LEU A 36 -11.11 -0.94 0.17
C LEU A 36 -10.68 0.52 0.03
N GLN A 37 -11.59 1.49 0.16
CA GLN A 37 -11.30 2.93 0.02
C GLN A 37 -10.25 3.47 1.03
N ASP A 38 -10.01 2.76 2.13
CA ASP A 38 -8.99 3.08 3.12
C ASP A 38 -7.57 2.75 2.65
N ILE A 39 -7.42 1.87 1.66
CA ILE A 39 -6.14 1.43 1.11
C ILE A 39 -5.65 2.42 0.03
N PRO A 40 -4.35 2.78 0.01
CA PRO A 40 -3.78 3.59 -1.06
C PRO A 40 -3.94 2.95 -2.45
N ASP A 41 -4.17 3.77 -3.49
CA ASP A 41 -4.37 3.30 -4.87
C ASP A 41 -3.24 2.39 -5.37
N GLU A 42 -2.00 2.73 -5.02
CA GLU A 42 -0.80 1.98 -5.41
C GLU A 42 -0.77 0.57 -4.80
N ALA A 43 -1.08 0.46 -3.50
CA ALA A 43 -1.14 -0.81 -2.78
C ALA A 43 -2.28 -1.69 -3.29
N LEU A 44 -3.43 -1.09 -3.60
CA LEU A 44 -4.57 -1.82 -4.18
C LEU A 44 -4.26 -2.31 -5.60
N ALA A 45 -3.62 -1.48 -6.43
CA ALA A 45 -3.21 -1.86 -7.78
C ALA A 45 -2.21 -3.03 -7.76
N PHE A 46 -1.25 -3.00 -6.84
CA PHE A 46 -0.31 -4.10 -6.62
C PHE A 46 -1.04 -5.38 -6.21
N ALA A 47 -1.92 -5.33 -5.20
CA ALA A 47 -2.67 -6.48 -4.72
C ALA A 47 -3.52 -7.14 -5.82
N VAL A 48 -4.16 -6.33 -6.66
CA VAL A 48 -4.94 -6.82 -7.81
C VAL A 48 -4.03 -7.50 -8.84
N ALA A 49 -2.88 -6.88 -9.17
CA ALA A 49 -1.93 -7.45 -10.11
C ALA A 49 -1.34 -8.79 -9.61
N GLU A 50 -0.94 -8.85 -8.33
CA GLU A 50 -0.44 -10.07 -7.69
C GLU A 50 -1.51 -11.16 -7.64
N TRP A 51 -2.76 -10.83 -7.31
CA TRP A 51 -3.85 -11.80 -7.30
C TRP A 51 -4.10 -12.39 -8.69
N LEU A 52 -4.11 -11.54 -9.73
CA LEU A 52 -4.26 -11.97 -11.11
C LEU A 52 -3.10 -12.87 -11.55
N ALA A 53 -1.87 -12.56 -11.13
CA ALA A 53 -0.69 -13.38 -11.43
C ALA A 53 -0.76 -14.79 -10.80
N GLN A 54 -1.45 -14.93 -9.67
CA GLN A 54 -1.64 -16.23 -9.01
C GLN A 54 -2.65 -17.14 -9.73
N GLY A 55 -3.36 -16.65 -10.76
CA GLY A 55 -4.28 -17.45 -11.59
C GLY A 55 -5.46 -18.06 -10.81
N ARG A 56 -5.86 -17.41 -9.71
CA ARG A 56 -6.89 -17.91 -8.79
C ARG A 56 -8.30 -17.58 -9.26
N LYS A 57 -9.30 -18.05 -8.51
CA LYS A 57 -10.71 -17.62 -8.59
C LYS A 57 -10.87 -16.11 -8.34
N PHE A 58 -12.05 -15.58 -8.61
CA PHE A 58 -12.41 -14.20 -8.25
C PHE A 58 -12.11 -13.93 -6.76
N PRO A 59 -11.41 -12.83 -6.43
CA PRO A 59 -10.95 -12.58 -5.07
C PRO A 59 -12.09 -12.25 -4.11
N ALA A 60 -11.94 -12.62 -2.84
CA ALA A 60 -12.69 -11.99 -1.77
C ALA A 60 -12.05 -10.65 -1.38
N ILE A 61 -12.83 -9.77 -0.74
CA ILE A 61 -12.32 -8.51 -0.19
C ILE A 61 -11.16 -8.78 0.78
N ALA A 62 -11.29 -9.82 1.63
CA ALA A 62 -10.25 -10.20 2.57
C ALA A 62 -8.92 -10.56 1.88
N ASP A 63 -8.98 -11.27 0.75
CA ASP A 63 -7.78 -11.67 0.00
C ASP A 63 -7.03 -10.45 -0.57
N LEU A 64 -7.77 -9.49 -1.14
CA LEU A 64 -7.18 -8.26 -1.65
C LEU A 64 -6.63 -7.38 -0.52
N ARG A 65 -7.30 -7.33 0.64
CA ARG A 65 -6.79 -6.61 1.80
C ARG A 65 -5.53 -7.25 2.34
N GLU A 66 -5.49 -8.58 2.42
CA GLU A 66 -4.30 -9.30 2.85
C GLU A 66 -3.13 -8.97 1.95
N LEU A 67 -3.28 -9.06 0.62
CA LEU A 67 -2.22 -8.72 -0.33
C LEU A 67 -1.84 -7.23 -0.34
N ALA A 68 -2.82 -6.32 -0.23
CA ALA A 68 -2.54 -4.89 -0.23
C ALA A 68 -1.83 -4.43 1.06
N LEU A 69 -1.98 -5.19 2.13
CA LEU A 69 -1.36 -4.95 3.43
C LEU A 69 -0.23 -5.95 3.73
N SER A 70 0.08 -6.87 2.80
CA SER A 70 1.11 -7.90 2.97
C SER A 70 2.51 -7.41 2.64
N ASP A 71 2.66 -6.25 1.99
CA ASP A 71 3.92 -5.52 2.11
C ASP A 71 4.07 -5.25 3.59
N GLU A 72 5.04 -5.92 4.23
CA GLU A 72 5.38 -5.78 5.64
C GLU A 72 5.65 -4.30 5.92
N TYR A 73 4.59 -3.56 6.22
CA TYR A 73 4.71 -2.26 6.82
C TYR A 73 5.48 -2.52 8.10
N PRO A 74 6.70 -1.96 8.23
CA PRO A 74 7.48 -2.18 9.43
C PRO A 74 6.62 -1.72 10.60
N LEU A 75 6.58 -2.51 11.67
CA LEU A 75 5.87 -2.11 12.87
C LEU A 75 6.37 -0.71 13.27
N PRO A 76 5.53 0.19 13.78
CA PRO A 76 5.94 1.57 14.09
C PRO A 76 7.23 1.64 14.92
N GLU A 77 7.40 0.72 15.86
CA GLU A 77 8.61 0.53 16.67
C GLU A 77 9.85 0.11 15.87
N GLU A 78 9.70 -0.75 14.87
CA GLU A 78 10.77 -1.22 14.00
C GLU A 78 11.21 -0.12 13.03
N ALA A 79 10.22 0.56 12.43
CA ALA A 79 10.41 1.71 11.57
C ALA A 79 11.17 2.83 12.30
N TRP A 80 10.71 3.22 13.50
CA TRP A 80 11.40 4.24 14.30
C TRP A 80 12.75 3.75 14.80
N GLY A 81 12.88 2.45 15.11
CA GLY A 81 14.15 1.80 15.43
C GLY A 81 15.18 1.97 14.31
N GLU A 82 14.77 1.80 13.06
CA GLU A 82 15.62 2.02 11.89
C GLU A 82 16.05 3.48 11.76
N VAL A 83 15.12 4.43 11.91
CA VAL A 83 15.43 5.88 11.91
C VAL A 83 16.46 6.22 12.99
N LYS A 84 16.30 5.71 14.21
CA LYS A 84 17.27 5.91 15.29
C LYS A 84 18.65 5.34 14.97
N ARG A 85 18.72 4.15 14.37
CA ARG A 85 20.00 3.56 13.92
C ARG A 85 20.64 4.42 12.82
N ALA A 86 19.83 4.93 11.90
CA ALA A 86 20.29 5.83 10.85
C ALA A 86 20.88 7.14 11.42
N PHE A 87 20.34 7.68 12.52
CA PHE A 87 20.93 8.86 13.20
C PHE A 87 22.38 8.59 13.66
N VAL A 88 22.68 7.38 14.13
CA VAL A 88 24.04 7.02 14.59
C VAL A 88 24.96 6.87 13.39
N ARG A 89 24.45 6.22 12.34
CA ARG A 89 25.25 5.80 11.19
C ARG A 89 25.57 6.93 10.20
N TYR A 90 24.61 7.79 9.90
CA TYR A 90 24.72 8.78 8.83
C TYR A 90 24.90 10.21 9.34
N GLY A 91 24.41 10.50 10.56
CA GLY A 91 24.41 11.85 11.12
C GLY A 91 23.71 12.87 10.22
N ARG A 92 24.04 14.17 10.38
CA ARG A 92 23.38 15.26 9.63
C ARG A 92 23.80 15.36 8.15
N SER A 93 25.01 14.90 7.83
CA SER A 93 25.67 15.22 6.57
C SER A 93 25.33 14.26 5.43
N GLN A 94 24.78 13.09 5.74
CA GLN A 94 24.45 12.06 4.77
C GLN A 94 22.96 11.73 4.81
N LYS A 95 22.36 11.54 3.63
CA LYS A 95 20.95 11.13 3.52
C LYS A 95 20.87 9.59 3.56
N PRO A 96 20.22 8.99 4.57
CA PRO A 96 20.04 7.55 4.63
C PRO A 96 19.08 7.06 3.54
N ALA A 97 19.28 5.81 3.10
CA ALA A 97 18.26 5.02 2.43
C ALA A 97 17.56 4.15 3.47
N PHE A 98 16.24 4.00 3.35
CA PHE A 98 15.43 3.22 4.29
C PHE A 98 14.90 1.94 3.63
N SER A 99 14.65 0.94 4.46
CA SER A 99 14.13 -0.37 4.05
C SER A 99 12.77 -0.28 3.35
N HIS A 100 11.91 0.64 3.81
CA HIS A 100 10.56 0.81 3.31
C HIS A 100 10.31 2.26 2.85
N PRO A 101 9.64 2.48 1.69
CA PRO A 101 9.42 3.82 1.13
C PRO A 101 8.64 4.74 2.07
N VAL A 102 7.74 4.19 2.89
CA VAL A 102 6.95 4.98 3.86
C VAL A 102 7.83 5.59 4.95
N ILE A 103 8.88 4.90 5.40
CA ILE A 103 9.85 5.48 6.35
C ILE A 103 10.57 6.66 5.69
N ALA A 104 11.01 6.48 4.44
CA ALA A 104 11.69 7.52 3.68
C ALA A 104 10.80 8.76 3.47
N GLN A 105 9.52 8.54 3.17
CA GLN A 105 8.54 9.61 3.00
C GLN A 105 8.37 10.42 4.29
N VAL A 106 8.10 9.76 5.42
CA VAL A 106 7.92 10.42 6.72
C VAL A 106 9.18 11.20 7.13
N VAL A 107 10.38 10.64 6.92
CA VAL A 107 11.63 11.33 7.22
C VAL A 107 11.86 12.54 6.32
N ASN A 108 11.45 12.48 5.06
CA ASN A 108 11.50 13.64 4.16
C ASN A 108 10.54 14.75 4.63
N ASP A 109 9.33 14.39 5.04
CA ASP A 109 8.31 15.34 5.50
C ASP A 109 8.72 16.05 6.81
N LEU A 110 9.32 15.30 7.74
CA LEU A 110 9.83 15.84 9.01
C LEU A 110 11.16 16.59 8.87
N GLY A 111 11.92 16.30 7.82
CA GLY A 111 13.23 16.88 7.57
C GLY A 111 14.35 16.22 8.39
N TRP A 112 15.28 15.57 7.69
CA TRP A 112 16.39 14.83 8.30
C TRP A 112 17.28 15.67 9.23
N HIS A 113 17.59 16.91 8.84
CA HIS A 113 18.46 17.79 9.63
C HIS A 113 17.79 18.22 10.95
N GLY A 114 16.47 18.46 10.92
CA GLY A 114 15.66 18.76 12.11
C GLY A 114 15.65 17.56 13.07
N LEU A 115 15.39 16.37 12.53
CA LEU A 115 15.39 15.12 13.29
C LEU A 115 16.75 14.82 13.96
N CYS A 116 17.85 15.04 13.26
CA CYS A 116 19.19 14.88 13.84
C CYS A 116 19.53 15.94 14.91
N SER A 117 18.76 17.03 15.00
CA SER A 117 18.89 18.08 16.01
C SER A 117 18.12 17.79 17.29
N SER A 118 17.02 17.05 17.17
CA SER A 118 16.10 16.70 18.26
C SER A 118 16.44 15.36 18.93
N ARG A 119 17.69 14.92 18.80
CA ARG A 119 18.16 13.63 19.29
C ARG A 119 18.20 13.58 20.81
#